data_AF-A0A7V9MCL4-F1
#
_entry.id   AF-A0A7V9MCL4-F1
#
_cell.length_a   1.000
_cell.length_b   1.000
_cell.length_c   1.000
_cell.angle_alpha   90.00
_cell.angle_beta   90.00
_cell.angle_gamma   90.00
#
_symmetry.space_group_name_H-M   'P 1'
#
loop_
_entity.id
_entity.type
_entity.pdbx_description
1 polymer ?
#
loop_
_entity_poly.entity_id
_entity_poly.type
_entity_poly.pdbx_seq_one_letter_code
_entity_poly.pdbx_strand_id
1 'polypeptide(L)'
;MPSVPWWGSLSSGAAPVLLIGGWTLAAARQPVGFDPFVQSISALAGREATDSWVMSLALCGVGVCHLATAMALRPVSLRARASLGLGGVATMAIAAFPLPGGDADSLPHAIAATLALVALAAWPALAGRRHSMPVLRPRLCLGAATVLLLLVGWFFVSVLTGGPLLGLSERIAAGAQTVWPLVVVAAIRHTQQTFVAADG
;
A
#
# COMPACT_ATOMS: atom_id res chain seq x y z
N MET A 1 -26.46 -4.30 -8.59
CA MET A 1 -25.21 -3.52 -8.37
C MET A 1 -24.02 -4.38 -8.77
N PRO A 2 -22.96 -3.86 -9.40
CA PRO A 2 -21.79 -4.68 -9.74
C PRO A 2 -21.24 -5.36 -8.48
N SER A 3 -21.00 -6.67 -8.52
CA SER A 3 -20.39 -7.38 -7.39
C SER A 3 -18.87 -7.21 -7.39
N VAL A 4 -18.24 -7.36 -6.23
CA VAL A 4 -16.78 -7.51 -6.18
C VAL A 4 -16.48 -8.99 -6.45
N PRO A 5 -15.77 -9.31 -7.54
CA PRO A 5 -15.47 -10.70 -7.87
C PRO A 5 -14.51 -11.32 -6.83
N TRP A 6 -14.49 -12.65 -6.74
CA TRP A 6 -13.73 -13.38 -5.72
C TRP A 6 -12.23 -13.03 -5.70
N TRP A 7 -11.66 -12.82 -6.88
CA TRP A 7 -10.25 -12.48 -7.06
C TRP A 7 -9.90 -11.09 -6.49
N GLY A 8 -10.89 -10.21 -6.31
CA GLY A 8 -10.69 -8.92 -5.61
C GLY A 8 -10.32 -9.09 -4.15
N SER A 9 -10.89 -10.10 -3.47
CA SER A 9 -10.50 -10.43 -2.09
C SER A 9 -9.15 -11.11 -2.02
N LEU A 10 -8.86 -11.98 -2.98
CA LEU A 10 -7.55 -12.62 -3.06
C LEU A 10 -6.46 -11.57 -3.25
N SER A 11 -6.62 -10.65 -4.21
CA SER A 11 -5.62 -9.60 -4.46
C SER A 11 -5.51 -8.61 -3.31
N SER A 12 -6.63 -8.16 -2.72
CA SER A 12 -6.57 -7.21 -1.60
C SER A 12 -5.98 -7.85 -0.34
N GLY A 13 -6.21 -9.15 -0.11
CA GLY A 13 -5.63 -9.89 1.01
C GLY A 13 -4.16 -10.25 0.80
N ALA A 14 -3.76 -10.56 -0.43
CA ALA A 14 -2.37 -10.88 -0.76
C ALA A 14 -1.44 -9.67 -0.61
N ALA A 15 -1.89 -8.44 -0.89
CA ALA A 15 -1.05 -7.23 -0.78
C ALA A 15 -0.37 -7.07 0.60
N PRO A 16 -1.08 -7.01 1.74
CA PRO A 16 -0.43 -6.89 3.05
C PRO A 16 0.42 -8.12 3.41
N VAL A 17 0.01 -9.33 2.99
CA VAL A 17 0.79 -10.55 3.22
C VAL A 17 2.13 -10.53 2.48
N LEU A 18 2.12 -10.13 1.21
CA LEU A 18 3.32 -9.99 0.39
C LEU A 18 4.24 -8.90 0.93
N LEU A 19 3.67 -7.75 1.34
CA LEU A 19 4.48 -6.66 1.86
C LEU A 19 5.13 -7.04 3.20
N ILE A 20 4.34 -7.49 4.17
CA ILE A 20 4.81 -7.86 5.52
C ILE A 20 5.75 -9.06 5.44
N GLY A 21 5.33 -10.13 4.77
CA GLY A 21 6.15 -11.32 4.57
C GLY A 21 7.44 -11.01 3.80
N GLY A 22 7.36 -10.15 2.79
CA GLY A 22 8.49 -9.71 1.98
C GLY A 22 9.56 -8.98 2.78
N TRP A 23 9.19 -7.95 3.55
CA TRP A 23 10.17 -7.26 4.38
C TRP A 23 10.69 -8.13 5.51
N THR A 24 9.86 -9.03 6.07
CA THR A 24 10.29 -9.90 7.17
C THR A 24 11.31 -10.92 6.68
N LEU A 25 11.07 -11.50 5.51
CA LEU A 25 12.01 -12.41 4.87
C LEU A 25 13.29 -11.68 4.43
N ALA A 26 13.18 -10.51 3.81
CA ALA A 26 14.34 -9.72 3.38
C ALA A 26 15.20 -9.25 4.57
N ALA A 27 14.57 -8.83 5.68
CA ALA A 27 15.27 -8.46 6.91
C ALA A 27 16.02 -9.65 7.53
N ALA A 28 15.43 -10.85 7.50
CA ALA A 28 16.08 -12.07 8.01
C ALA A 28 17.31 -12.50 7.19
N ARG A 29 17.51 -11.93 5.99
CA ARG A 29 18.71 -12.15 5.16
C ARG A 29 19.81 -11.12 5.39
N GLN A 30 19.52 -10.03 6.09
CA GLN A 30 20.54 -9.00 6.30
C GLN A 30 21.60 -9.45 7.31
N PRO A 31 22.82 -8.91 7.22
CA PRO A 31 23.89 -9.18 8.17
C PRO A 31 23.50 -8.86 9.62
N VAL A 32 24.29 -9.40 10.55
CA VAL A 32 24.19 -9.06 11.99
C VAL A 32 24.35 -7.55 12.14
N GLY A 33 23.39 -6.92 12.82
CA GLY A 33 23.34 -5.46 13.00
C GLY A 33 22.22 -4.76 12.22
N PHE A 34 21.41 -5.49 11.43
CA PHE A 34 20.20 -4.91 10.84
C PHE A 34 19.20 -4.47 11.92
N ASP A 35 18.76 -3.22 11.86
CA ASP A 35 17.75 -2.64 12.74
C ASP A 35 16.49 -2.24 11.94
N PRO A 36 15.34 -2.93 12.12
CA PRO A 36 14.11 -2.62 11.40
C PRO A 36 13.48 -1.27 11.79
N PHE A 37 13.87 -0.67 12.92
CA PHE A 37 13.38 0.66 13.30
C PHE A 37 14.07 1.76 12.51
N VAL A 38 15.35 1.58 12.22
CA VAL A 38 16.20 2.54 11.51
C VAL A 38 16.17 2.28 10.00
N GLN A 39 16.40 1.03 9.58
CA GLN A 39 16.56 0.67 8.17
C GLN A 39 15.22 0.42 7.49
N SER A 40 15.03 1.10 6.37
CA SER A 40 13.79 1.18 5.60
C SER A 40 13.52 -0.11 4.79
N ILE A 41 12.25 -0.35 4.45
CA ILE A 41 11.82 -1.29 3.40
C ILE A 41 12.51 -0.94 2.09
N SER A 42 12.60 0.35 1.76
CA SER A 42 13.29 0.81 0.55
C SER A 42 14.78 0.42 0.55
N ALA A 43 15.44 0.42 1.72
CA ALA A 43 16.80 -0.06 1.87
C ALA A 43 16.89 -1.58 1.64
N LEU A 44 15.89 -2.37 2.08
CA LEU A 44 15.82 -3.81 1.81
C LEU A 44 15.68 -4.15 0.31
N ALA A 45 15.13 -3.24 -0.49
CA ALA A 45 15.09 -3.35 -1.95
C ALA A 45 16.29 -2.68 -2.65
N GLY A 46 17.17 -2.03 -1.89
CA GLY A 46 18.33 -1.29 -2.39
C GLY A 46 19.40 -2.21 -2.98
N ARG A 47 20.30 -1.63 -3.80
CA ARG A 47 21.35 -2.40 -4.49
C ARG A 47 22.33 -3.08 -3.54
N GLU A 48 22.53 -2.54 -2.35
CA GLU A 48 23.45 -3.07 -1.34
C GLU A 48 22.78 -4.05 -0.36
N ALA A 49 21.45 -4.20 -0.39
CA ALA A 49 20.79 -5.16 0.46
C ALA A 49 21.12 -6.59 0.02
N THR A 50 21.42 -7.43 1.02
CA THR A 50 21.59 -8.87 0.79
C THR A 50 20.26 -9.45 0.32
N ASP A 51 20.27 -10.24 -0.77
CA ASP A 51 19.05 -10.79 -1.38
C ASP A 51 17.96 -9.73 -1.69
N SER A 52 18.36 -8.53 -2.16
CA SER A 52 17.44 -7.41 -2.45
C SER A 52 16.29 -7.78 -3.40
N TRP A 53 16.49 -8.80 -4.25
CA TRP A 53 15.46 -9.36 -5.12
C TRP A 53 14.22 -9.83 -4.35
N VAL A 54 14.34 -10.27 -3.09
CA VAL A 54 13.22 -10.70 -2.25
C VAL A 54 12.24 -9.55 -2.04
N MET A 55 12.74 -8.40 -1.61
CA MET A 55 11.91 -7.23 -1.35
C MET A 55 11.38 -6.63 -2.66
N SER A 56 12.18 -6.61 -3.72
CA SER A 56 11.75 -6.13 -5.05
C SER A 56 10.62 -6.99 -5.62
N LEU A 57 10.68 -8.32 -5.50
CA LEU A 57 9.57 -9.19 -5.90
C LEU A 57 8.32 -8.96 -5.06
N ALA A 58 8.48 -8.75 -3.75
CA ALA A 58 7.35 -8.42 -2.87
C ALA A 58 6.68 -7.11 -3.30
N LEU A 59 7.45 -6.04 -3.55
CA LEU A 59 6.93 -4.76 -4.05
C LEU A 59 6.23 -4.90 -5.40
N CYS A 60 6.81 -5.65 -6.34
CA CYS A 60 6.17 -5.96 -7.63
C CYS A 60 4.83 -6.67 -7.43
N GLY A 61 4.79 -7.70 -6.57
CA GLY A 61 3.57 -8.44 -6.23
C GLY A 61 2.50 -7.56 -5.58
N VAL A 62 2.89 -6.66 -4.66
CA VAL A 62 2.00 -5.66 -4.05
C VAL A 62 1.41 -4.72 -5.10
N GLY A 63 2.24 -4.23 -6.03
CA GLY A 63 1.80 -3.39 -7.13
C GLY A 63 0.76 -4.06 -8.03
N VAL A 64 1.01 -5.33 -8.41
CA VAL A 64 0.05 -6.16 -9.16
C VAL A 64 -1.24 -6.36 -8.37
N CYS A 65 -1.15 -6.60 -7.05
CA CYS A 65 -2.31 -6.75 -6.19
C CYS A 65 -3.16 -5.47 -6.12
N HIS A 66 -2.53 -4.29 -6.07
CA HIS A 66 -3.24 -3.01 -6.11
C HIS A 66 -3.95 -2.77 -7.44
N LEU A 67 -3.28 -3.08 -8.57
CA LEU A 67 -3.89 -3.01 -9.90
C LEU A 67 -5.10 -3.94 -10.04
N ALA A 68 -4.95 -5.20 -9.63
CA ALA A 68 -6.05 -6.15 -9.60
C ALA A 68 -7.20 -5.60 -8.71
N THR A 69 -6.91 -5.21 -7.48
CA THR A 69 -7.93 -4.69 -6.57
C THR A 69 -8.66 -3.46 -7.14
N ALA A 70 -7.95 -2.56 -7.82
CA ALA A 70 -8.55 -1.42 -8.52
C ALA A 70 -9.52 -1.85 -9.66
N MET A 71 -9.20 -2.92 -10.38
CA MET A 71 -10.10 -3.50 -11.40
C MET A 71 -11.31 -4.21 -10.77
N ALA A 72 -11.15 -4.82 -9.59
CA ALA A 72 -12.19 -5.55 -8.87
C ALA A 72 -13.25 -4.61 -8.26
N LEU A 73 -12.83 -3.44 -7.79
CA LEU A 73 -13.66 -2.45 -7.10
C LEU A 73 -14.60 -1.67 -8.04
N ARG A 74 -15.28 -2.35 -8.96
CA ARG A 74 -16.27 -1.77 -9.90
C ARG A 74 -17.34 -0.89 -9.25
N PRO A 75 -17.82 -1.15 -8.02
CA PRO A 75 -18.80 -0.28 -7.34
C PRO A 75 -18.24 1.09 -6.93
N VAL A 76 -16.91 1.21 -6.84
CA VAL A 76 -16.22 2.42 -6.38
C VAL A 76 -15.99 3.36 -7.57
N SER A 77 -15.85 4.66 -7.28
CA SER A 77 -15.60 5.68 -8.30
C SER A 77 -14.37 5.37 -9.16
N LEU A 78 -14.43 5.72 -10.45
CA LEU A 78 -13.28 5.56 -11.36
C LEU A 78 -12.04 6.31 -10.85
N ARG A 79 -12.22 7.51 -10.25
CA ARG A 79 -11.13 8.32 -9.69
C ARG A 79 -10.39 7.57 -8.58
N ALA A 80 -11.11 6.95 -7.65
CA ALA A 80 -10.49 6.17 -6.58
C ALA A 80 -9.75 4.95 -7.12
N ARG A 81 -10.35 4.25 -8.09
CA ARG A 81 -9.73 3.10 -8.75
C ARG A 81 -8.46 3.50 -9.51
N ALA A 82 -8.50 4.62 -10.22
CA ALA A 82 -7.34 5.16 -10.93
C ALA A 82 -6.22 5.55 -9.95
N SER A 83 -6.55 6.17 -8.81
CA SER A 83 -5.59 6.48 -7.75
C SER A 83 -4.96 5.21 -7.16
N LEU A 84 -5.77 4.20 -6.84
CA LEU A 84 -5.27 2.90 -6.35
C LEU A 84 -4.37 2.21 -7.40
N GLY A 85 -4.78 2.24 -8.67
CA GLY A 85 -4.01 1.67 -9.77
C GLY A 85 -2.70 2.40 -10.01
N LEU A 86 -2.70 3.74 -9.97
CA LEU A 86 -1.48 4.56 -10.01
C LEU A 86 -0.54 4.21 -8.86
N GLY A 87 -1.08 4.04 -7.65
CA GLY A 87 -0.32 3.57 -6.49
C GLY A 87 0.34 2.22 -6.75
N GLY A 88 -0.38 1.28 -7.37
CA GLY A 88 0.16 -0.02 -7.77
C GLY A 88 1.30 0.08 -8.79
N VAL A 89 1.12 0.87 -9.86
CA VAL A 89 2.18 1.12 -10.86
C VAL A 89 3.41 1.76 -10.23
N ALA A 90 3.21 2.80 -9.43
CA ALA A 90 4.29 3.49 -8.74
C ALA A 90 5.02 2.58 -7.76
N THR A 91 4.33 1.66 -7.08
CA THR A 91 4.96 0.66 -6.20
C THR A 91 5.87 -0.28 -7.00
N MET A 92 5.47 -0.71 -8.20
CA MET A 92 6.37 -1.49 -9.08
C MET A 92 7.56 -0.66 -9.55
N ALA A 93 7.37 0.64 -9.78
CA ALA A 93 8.46 1.55 -10.14
C ALA A 93 9.49 1.71 -9.02
N ILE A 94 9.10 1.65 -7.74
CA ILE A 94 10.06 1.63 -6.61
C ILE A 94 11.04 0.45 -6.75
N ALA A 95 10.55 -0.73 -7.12
CA ALA A 95 11.38 -1.91 -7.35
C ALA A 95 12.28 -1.77 -8.60
N ALA A 96 11.80 -1.07 -9.63
CA ALA A 96 12.57 -0.79 -10.84
C ALA A 96 13.67 0.28 -10.63
N PHE A 97 13.46 1.17 -9.66
CA PHE A 97 14.40 2.23 -9.26
C PHE A 97 14.87 2.00 -7.82
N PRO A 98 15.68 0.96 -7.55
CA PRO A 98 16.17 0.70 -6.20
C PRO A 98 17.08 1.83 -5.72
N LEU A 99 17.17 2.00 -4.40
CA LEU A 99 18.15 2.90 -3.80
C LEU A 99 19.57 2.51 -4.24
N PRO A 100 20.40 3.49 -4.62
CA PRO A 100 21.80 3.26 -4.93
C PRO A 100 22.55 2.89 -3.64
N GLY A 101 23.77 2.38 -3.77
CA GLY A 101 24.60 2.07 -2.61
C GLY A 101 25.18 3.32 -1.94
N GLY A 102 25.52 3.20 -0.65
CA GLY A 102 26.02 4.30 0.18
C GLY A 102 25.01 5.43 0.41
N ASP A 103 25.50 6.66 0.60
CA ASP A 103 24.70 7.86 0.90
C ASP A 103 24.11 8.54 -0.35
N ALA A 104 24.07 7.85 -1.49
CA ALA A 104 23.59 8.44 -2.73
C ALA A 104 22.05 8.54 -2.77
N ASP A 105 21.54 9.71 -3.16
CA ASP A 105 20.11 9.88 -3.40
C ASP A 105 19.69 9.34 -4.78
N SER A 106 18.44 8.89 -4.89
CA SER A 106 17.82 8.52 -6.18
C SER A 106 16.53 9.30 -6.39
N LEU A 107 16.60 10.32 -7.24
CA LEU A 107 15.43 11.10 -7.63
C LEU A 107 14.31 10.23 -8.26
N PRO A 108 14.60 9.28 -9.18
CA PRO A 108 13.55 8.40 -9.71
C PRO A 108 12.86 7.55 -8.64
N HIS A 109 13.63 7.04 -7.66
CA HIS A 109 13.08 6.30 -6.52
C HIS A 109 12.18 7.20 -5.67
N ALA A 110 12.65 8.39 -5.31
CA ALA A 110 11.91 9.35 -4.49
C ALA A 110 10.59 9.77 -5.16
N ILE A 111 10.60 10.00 -6.48
CA ILE A 111 9.39 10.30 -7.26
C ILE A 111 8.43 9.10 -7.23
N ALA A 112 8.91 7.88 -7.51
CA ALA A 112 8.09 6.68 -7.49
C ALA A 112 7.47 6.42 -6.11
N ALA A 113 8.26 6.51 -5.05
CA ALA A 113 7.80 6.34 -3.66
C ALA A 113 6.76 7.40 -3.29
N THR A 114 7.01 8.67 -3.61
CA THR A 114 6.06 9.76 -3.36
C THR A 114 4.74 9.54 -4.09
N LEU A 115 4.79 9.18 -5.39
CA LEU A 115 3.59 8.90 -6.17
C LEU A 115 2.81 7.71 -5.60
N ALA A 116 3.50 6.63 -5.20
CA ALA A 116 2.86 5.47 -4.59
C ALA A 116 2.15 5.85 -3.30
N LEU A 117 2.88 6.46 -2.36
CA LEU A 117 2.36 6.82 -1.04
C LEU A 117 1.20 7.83 -1.13
N VAL A 118 1.32 8.87 -1.94
CA VAL A 118 0.27 9.88 -2.08
C VAL A 118 -0.97 9.29 -2.77
N ALA A 119 -0.80 8.50 -3.83
CA ALA A 119 -1.93 7.90 -4.54
C ALA A 119 -2.67 6.86 -3.66
N LEU A 120 -1.93 6.08 -2.85
CA LEU A 120 -2.48 5.12 -1.89
C LEU A 120 -3.06 5.80 -0.63
N ALA A 121 -2.65 7.02 -0.28
CA ALA A 121 -3.26 7.78 0.80
C ALA A 121 -4.53 8.53 0.35
N ALA A 122 -4.58 8.99 -0.91
CA ALA A 122 -5.67 9.81 -1.45
C ALA A 122 -6.89 9.01 -1.92
N TRP A 123 -6.70 7.76 -2.39
CA TRP A 123 -7.80 6.97 -2.96
C TRP A 123 -9.03 6.77 -2.05
N PRO A 124 -8.93 6.68 -0.70
CA PRO A 124 -10.10 6.54 0.17
C PRO A 124 -11.02 7.75 0.06
N ALA A 125 -10.46 8.97 0.09
CA ALA A 125 -11.23 10.20 -0.04
C ALA A 125 -11.98 10.26 -1.38
N LEU A 126 -11.33 9.78 -2.46
CA LEU A 126 -11.93 9.69 -3.79
C LEU A 126 -13.04 8.63 -3.89
N ALA A 127 -13.08 7.67 -2.96
CA ALA A 127 -14.08 6.60 -2.91
C ALA A 127 -15.40 7.05 -2.25
N GLY A 128 -15.37 8.10 -1.43
CA GLY A 128 -16.50 8.55 -0.62
C GLY A 128 -17.72 8.99 -1.43
N ARG A 129 -18.91 8.48 -1.09
CA ARG A 129 -20.20 8.81 -1.74
C ARG A 129 -21.34 8.89 -0.72
N ARG A 130 -22.15 9.96 -0.78
CA ARG A 130 -23.21 10.26 0.21
C ARG A 130 -24.30 9.18 0.32
N HIS A 131 -24.74 8.63 -0.82
CA HIS A 131 -25.76 7.58 -0.89
C HIS A 131 -25.11 6.24 -1.23
N SER A 132 -24.25 5.73 -0.33
CA SER A 132 -23.54 4.48 -0.52
C SER A 132 -23.46 3.66 0.77
N MET A 133 -22.80 2.52 0.67
CA MET A 133 -22.57 1.57 1.77
C MET A 133 -21.82 2.27 2.92
N PRO A 134 -21.99 1.85 4.18
CA PRO A 134 -21.35 2.51 5.34
C PRO A 134 -19.84 2.72 5.19
N VAL A 135 -19.12 1.75 4.62
CA VAL A 135 -17.66 1.82 4.38
C VAL A 135 -17.24 2.90 3.37
N LEU A 136 -18.17 3.32 2.49
CA LEU A 136 -17.96 4.36 1.48
C LEU A 136 -18.55 5.72 1.88
N ARG A 137 -18.96 5.89 3.14
CA ARG A 137 -19.45 7.19 3.63
C ARG A 137 -18.33 8.23 3.59
N PRO A 138 -18.58 9.46 3.11
CA PRO A 138 -17.54 10.47 2.95
C PRO A 138 -16.73 10.76 4.22
N ARG A 139 -17.38 10.76 5.40
CA ARG A 139 -16.70 10.99 6.69
C ARG A 139 -15.67 9.90 7.01
N LEU A 140 -16.01 8.64 6.80
CA LEU A 140 -15.11 7.52 7.06
C LEU A 140 -13.97 7.47 6.03
N CYS A 141 -14.31 7.65 4.75
CA CYS A 141 -13.34 7.75 3.66
C CYS A 141 -12.34 8.89 3.87
N LEU A 142 -12.82 10.06 4.29
CA LEU A 142 -11.97 11.21 4.60
C LEU A 142 -11.10 10.94 5.82
N GLY A 143 -11.67 10.39 6.90
CA GLY A 143 -10.91 10.01 8.09
C GLY A 143 -9.79 9.01 7.77
N ALA A 144 -10.07 7.98 6.97
CA ALA A 144 -9.07 7.02 6.52
C ALA A 144 -7.96 7.68 5.68
N ALA A 145 -8.33 8.53 4.72
CA ALA A 145 -7.34 9.27 3.93
C ALA A 145 -6.48 10.18 4.81
N THR A 146 -7.07 10.87 5.79
CA THR A 146 -6.34 11.71 6.75
C THR A 146 -5.36 10.88 7.57
N VAL A 147 -5.78 9.74 8.11
CA VAL A 147 -4.88 8.85 8.88
C VAL A 147 -3.72 8.39 8.00
N LEU A 148 -3.99 7.90 6.78
CA LEU A 148 -2.94 7.46 5.86
C LEU A 148 -1.99 8.60 5.48
N LEU A 149 -2.50 9.81 5.25
CA LEU A 149 -1.67 10.99 4.96
C LEU A 149 -0.82 11.42 6.16
N LEU A 150 -1.33 11.32 7.38
CA LEU A 150 -0.55 11.60 8.60
C LEU A 150 0.59 10.59 8.79
N LEU A 151 0.32 9.31 8.55
CA LEU A 151 1.37 8.26 8.61
C LEU A 151 2.43 8.49 7.53
N VAL A 152 2.02 8.83 6.32
CA VAL A 152 2.94 9.22 5.23
C VAL A 152 3.73 10.46 5.62
N GLY A 153 3.08 11.49 6.16
CA GLY A 153 3.74 12.71 6.63
C GLY A 153 4.79 12.42 7.70
N TRP A 154 4.50 11.53 8.64
CA TRP A 154 5.47 11.08 9.63
C TRP A 154 6.69 10.38 9.00
N PHE A 155 6.47 9.49 8.01
CA PHE A 155 7.56 8.90 7.25
C PHE A 155 8.41 9.95 6.53
N PHE A 156 7.78 10.91 5.83
CA PHE A 156 8.49 12.01 5.16
C PHE A 156 9.33 12.85 6.14
N VAL A 157 8.78 13.20 7.30
CA VAL A 157 9.54 13.90 8.35
C VAL A 157 10.74 13.06 8.80
N SER A 158 10.56 11.74 8.93
CA SER A 158 11.65 10.83 9.32
C SER A 158 12.76 10.76 8.26
N VAL A 159 12.40 10.79 6.96
CA VAL A 159 13.36 10.91 5.85
C VAL A 159 14.13 12.22 5.93
N LEU A 160 13.42 13.35 6.06
CA LEU A 160 14.04 14.69 6.05
C LEU A 160 14.93 14.97 7.27
N THR A 161 14.66 14.33 8.40
CA THR A 161 15.40 14.53 9.64
C THR A 161 16.45 13.46 9.91
N GLY A 162 16.50 12.38 9.12
CA GLY A 162 17.37 11.23 9.37
C GLY A 162 17.08 10.54 10.71
N GLY A 163 15.82 10.55 11.14
CA GLY A 163 15.42 10.11 12.49
C GLY A 163 15.57 8.61 12.72
N PRO A 164 15.72 8.15 13.97
CA PRO A 164 15.96 6.74 14.32
C PRO A 164 14.75 5.81 14.05
N LEU A 165 13.61 6.37 13.63
CA LEU A 165 12.38 5.64 13.36
C LEU A 165 12.01 5.64 11.87
N LEU A 166 12.97 5.91 10.98
CA LEU A 166 12.76 5.89 9.54
C LEU A 166 12.16 4.57 9.06
N GLY A 167 12.77 3.44 9.44
CA GLY A 167 12.29 2.11 9.09
C GLY A 167 10.94 1.75 9.70
N LEU A 168 10.67 2.19 10.93
CA LEU A 168 9.38 1.96 11.59
C LEU A 168 8.25 2.74 10.90
N SER A 169 8.47 4.03 10.67
CA SER A 169 7.46 4.92 10.08
C SER A 169 7.08 4.47 8.67
N GLU A 170 8.04 4.04 7.85
CA GLU A 170 7.75 3.48 6.52
C GLU A 170 6.89 2.21 6.60
N ARG A 171 7.23 1.27 7.50
CA ARG A 171 6.49 0.02 7.68
C ARG A 171 5.05 0.26 8.12
N ILE A 172 4.84 1.18 9.05
CA ILE A 172 3.50 1.53 9.51
C ILE A 172 2.70 2.20 8.39
N ALA A 173 3.30 3.15 7.66
CA ALA A 173 2.65 3.84 6.56
C ALA A 173 2.29 2.86 5.42
N ALA A 174 3.26 2.11 4.91
CA ALA A 174 3.06 1.16 3.80
C ALA A 174 2.14 0.00 4.20
N GLY A 175 2.28 -0.52 5.42
CA GLY A 175 1.39 -1.54 5.98
C GLY A 175 -0.06 -1.06 6.05
N ALA A 176 -0.31 0.14 6.60
CA ALA A 176 -1.66 0.71 6.66
C ALA A 176 -2.27 0.92 5.27
N GLN A 177 -1.47 1.36 4.30
CA GLN A 177 -1.90 1.57 2.91
C GLN A 177 -2.28 0.28 2.18
N THR A 178 -1.63 -0.85 2.49
CA THR A 178 -2.00 -2.17 1.92
C THR A 178 -3.22 -2.79 2.59
N VAL A 179 -3.49 -2.48 3.86
CA VAL A 179 -4.66 -3.00 4.60
C VAL A 179 -5.96 -2.31 4.20
N TRP A 180 -5.96 -1.00 3.92
CA TRP A 180 -7.21 -0.28 3.65
C TRP A 180 -8.01 -0.82 2.43
N PRO A 181 -7.39 -1.20 1.29
CA PRO A 181 -8.10 -1.85 0.19
C PRO A 181 -8.81 -3.15 0.59
N LEU A 182 -8.18 -3.95 1.46
CA LEU A 182 -8.77 -5.17 2.01
C LEU A 182 -10.02 -4.86 2.85
N VAL A 183 -9.97 -3.84 3.70
CA VAL A 183 -11.13 -3.41 4.51
C VAL A 183 -12.31 -3.04 3.62
N VAL A 184 -12.07 -2.26 2.56
CA VAL A 184 -13.13 -1.85 1.63
C VAL A 184 -13.70 -3.06 0.87
N VAL A 185 -12.86 -3.95 0.36
CA VAL A 185 -13.30 -5.16 -0.35
C VAL A 185 -14.12 -6.07 0.57
N ALA A 186 -13.65 -6.33 1.79
CA ALA A 186 -14.33 -7.19 2.76
C ALA A 186 -15.70 -6.62 3.14
N ALA A 187 -15.77 -5.31 3.43
CA ALA A 187 -17.02 -4.65 3.76
C ALA A 187 -18.03 -4.69 2.61
N ILE A 188 -17.60 -4.47 1.36
CA ILE A 188 -18.50 -4.55 0.20
C ILE A 188 -19.04 -5.98 0.04
N ARG A 189 -18.19 -6.99 0.17
CA ARG A 189 -18.61 -8.39 0.03
C ARG A 189 -19.54 -8.84 1.16
N HIS A 190 -19.28 -8.42 2.39
CA HIS A 190 -20.14 -8.74 3.53
C HIS A 190 -21.57 -8.22 3.31
N THR A 191 -21.72 -6.97 2.89
CA THR A 191 -23.05 -6.41 2.58
C THR A 191 -23.72 -7.12 1.40
N GLN A 192 -22.97 -7.58 0.39
CA GLN A 192 -23.54 -8.36 -0.72
C GLN A 192 -24.11 -9.70 -0.25
N GLN A 193 -23.42 -10.37 0.66
CA GLN A 193 -23.89 -11.63 1.23
C GLN A 193 -25.15 -11.44 2.08
N THR A 194 -25.24 -10.37 2.87
CA THR A 194 -26.44 -10.12 3.70
C THR A 194 -27.67 -9.78 2.86
N PHE A 195 -27.50 -9.11 1.71
CA PHE A 195 -28.62 -8.88 0.78
C PHE A 195 -29.12 -10.20 0.16
N VAL A 196 -28.22 -11.05 -0.33
CA VAL A 196 -28.61 -12.34 -0.94
C VAL A 196 -29.33 -13.25 0.06
N ALA A 197 -28.91 -13.27 1.32
CA ALA A 197 -29.54 -14.07 2.37
C ALA A 197 -30.91 -13.55 2.85
N ALA A 198 -31.22 -12.27 2.60
CA ALA A 198 -32.52 -11.68 2.96
C ALA A 198 -33.59 -11.89 1.87
N ASP A 199 -33.16 -12.15 0.63
CA ASP A 199 -34.03 -12.31 -0.55
C ASP A 199 -34.30 -13.79 -0.92
N GLY A 200 -33.71 -14.76 -0.22
CA GLY A 200 -33.82 -16.21 -0.46
C GLY A 200 -34.44 -16.96 0.70
#